data_AF-A0A2G9UFZ2-F1
#
_entry.id   AF-A0A2G9UFZ2-F1
#
_cell.length_a   1.000
_cell.length_b   1.000
_cell.length_c   1.000
_cell.angle_alpha   90.00
_cell.angle_beta   90.00
_cell.angle_gamma   90.00
#
_symmetry.space_group_name_H-M   'P 1'
#
loop_
_entity.id
_entity.type
_entity.pdbx_description
1 polymer ?
#
loop_
_entity_poly.entity_id
_entity_poly.type
_entity_poly.pdbx_seq_one_letter_code
_entity_poly.pdbx_strand_id
1 'polypeptide(L)'
;MGRLYSEMIFINGYLHSDPHPGNVLVNKKPNGDVDIVLLDHGLYLDIDDHFRGLYADLWLALLAPDPDKLRVGCYSILYPPFYNLL
;
A
#
# COMPACT_ATOMS: atom_id res chain seq x y z
N MET A 1 12.51 2.25 0.47
CA MET A 1 11.35 2.03 -0.42
C MET A 1 10.25 1.22 0.27
N GLY A 2 10.49 -0.02 0.71
CA GLY A 2 9.44 -0.83 1.37
C GLY A 2 8.70 -0.11 2.51
N ARG A 3 9.42 0.49 3.47
CA ARG A 3 8.81 1.26 4.57
C ARG A 3 7.92 2.42 4.12
N LEU A 4 8.35 3.20 3.12
CA LEU A 4 7.58 4.31 2.57
C LEU A 4 6.23 3.82 2.02
N TYR A 5 6.27 2.75 1.23
CA TYR A 5 5.07 2.13 0.66
C TYR A 5 4.18 1.48 1.72
N SER A 6 4.75 0.88 2.75
CA SER A 6 3.99 0.37 3.89
C SER A 6 3.30 1.49 4.66
N GLU A 7 3.96 2.63 4.89
CA GLU A 7 3.36 3.79 5.55
C GLU A 7 2.24 4.41 4.69
N MET A 8 2.46 4.56 3.39
CA MET A 8 1.44 4.96 2.41
C MET A 8 0.17 4.11 2.50
N ILE A 9 0.32 2.78 2.38
CA ILE A 9 -0.82 1.86 2.32
C ILE A 9 -1.47 1.67 3.69
N PHE A 10 -0.68 1.31 4.72
CA PHE A 10 -1.23 0.83 5.99
C PHE A 10 -1.48 1.94 7.01
N ILE A 11 -0.92 3.13 6.82
CA ILE A 11 -1.11 4.26 7.75
C ILE A 11 -1.93 5.36 7.08
N ASN A 12 -1.50 5.83 5.91
CA ASN A 12 -2.07 7.03 5.28
C ASN A 12 -3.26 6.77 4.35
N GLY A 13 -3.42 5.56 3.83
CA GLY A 13 -4.55 5.19 2.96
C GLY A 13 -4.47 5.73 1.54
N TYR A 14 -3.26 5.90 1.00
CA TYR A 14 -3.06 6.17 -0.42
C TYR A 14 -1.81 5.47 -0.94
N LEU A 15 -1.70 5.30 -2.24
CA LEU A 15 -0.55 4.67 -2.88
C LEU A 15 -0.09 5.48 -4.10
N HIS A 16 1.20 5.85 -4.11
CA HIS A 16 1.84 6.38 -5.30
C HIS A 16 2.08 5.24 -6.30
N SER A 17 1.33 5.23 -7.40
CA SER A 17 1.26 4.12 -8.35
C SER A 17 2.44 4.03 -9.32
N ASP A 18 3.29 5.07 -9.40
CA ASP A 18 4.50 5.08 -10.24
C ASP A 18 5.82 5.27 -9.45
N PRO A 19 6.37 4.22 -8.81
CA PRO A 19 7.65 4.26 -8.09
C PRO A 19 8.90 4.49 -8.96
N HIS A 20 8.79 5.04 -10.17
CA HIS A 20 9.94 5.28 -11.01
C HIS A 20 11.00 6.11 -10.26
N PRO A 21 12.30 5.72 -10.29
CA PRO A 21 13.35 6.41 -9.54
C PRO A 21 13.45 7.92 -9.83
N GLY A 22 13.06 8.34 -11.04
CA GLY A 22 13.00 9.74 -11.43
C GLY A 22 11.97 10.58 -10.66
N ASN A 23 10.99 9.94 -9.99
CA ASN A 23 10.00 10.60 -9.16
C ASN A 23 10.44 10.74 -7.69
N VAL A 24 11.62 10.22 -7.34
CA VAL A 24 12.10 10.17 -5.95
C VAL A 24 13.41 10.94 -5.82
N LEU A 25 13.35 12.02 -5.04
CA LEU A 25 14.51 12.83 -4.70
C LEU A 25 14.90 12.57 -3.24
N VAL A 26 16.20 12.35 -3.01
CA VAL A 26 16.77 12.26 -1.66
C VAL A 26 17.32 13.63 -1.29
N ASN A 27 16.72 14.29 -0.30
CA ASN A 27 17.15 15.58 0.20
C ASN A 27 17.92 15.40 1.52
N LYS A 28 19.21 15.71 1.52
CA LYS A 28 20.05 15.69 2.73
C LYS A 28 20.04 17.07 3.37
N LYS A 29 19.53 17.15 4.60
CA LYS A 29 19.50 18.39 5.38
C LYS A 29 20.87 18.71 5.98
N PRO A 30 21.15 19.99 6.29
CA PRO A 30 22.42 20.39 6.93
C PRO A 30 22.69 19.73 8.29
N ASN A 31 21.64 19.31 9.00
CA ASN A 31 21.74 18.62 10.28
C ASN A 31 22.02 17.11 10.16
N GLY A 32 22.12 16.57 8.93
CA GLY A 32 22.35 15.15 8.67
C GLY A 32 21.08 14.32 8.45
N ASP A 33 19.90 14.88 8.68
CA ASP A 33 18.63 14.19 8.40
C ASP A 33 18.42 14.04 6.88
N VAL A 34 17.62 13.05 6.51
CA VAL A 34 17.29 12.75 5.11
C VAL A 34 15.79 12.75 4.94
N ASP A 35 15.30 13.58 4.00
CA ASP A 35 13.93 13.48 3.51
C ASP A 35 13.90 12.70 2.19
N ILE A 36 12.80 11.97 2.01
CA ILE A 36 12.42 11.43 0.71
C ILE A 36 11.33 12.35 0.15
N VAL A 37 11.59 12.96 -1.01
CA VAL A 37 10.67 13.86 -1.69
C VAL A 37 10.12 13.16 -2.92
N LEU A 38 8.79 13.09 -3.02
CA LEU A 38 8.08 12.63 -4.20
C LEU A 38 7.83 13.82 -5.12
N LEU A 39 8.16 13.67 -6.41
CA LEU A 39 8.10 14.76 -7.37
C LEU A 39 6.82 14.75 -8.19
N ASP A 40 6.39 13.55 -8.61
CA ASP A 40 5.17 13.37 -9.37
C ASP A 40 3.99 13.12 -8.43
N HIS A 41 2.87 13.77 -8.71
CA HIS A 41 1.64 13.61 -7.97
C HIS A 41 0.42 13.26 -8.85
N GLY A 42 0.65 12.84 -10.10
CA GLY A 42 -0.41 12.55 -11.06
C GLY A 42 -1.06 11.17 -10.92
N LEU A 43 -0.44 10.22 -10.20
CA LEU A 43 -0.88 8.81 -10.15
C LEU A 43 -1.00 8.29 -8.71
N TYR A 44 -2.00 8.78 -7.98
CA TYR A 44 -2.38 8.22 -6.68
C TYR A 44 -3.60 7.32 -6.79
N LEU A 45 -3.59 6.28 -5.96
CA LEU A 45 -4.77 5.48 -5.65
C LEU A 45 -5.14 5.74 -4.18
N ASP A 46 -6.39 6.14 -3.94
CA ASP A 46 -6.95 6.17 -2.59
C ASP A 46 -7.31 4.74 -2.17
N ILE A 47 -6.96 4.38 -0.94
CA ILE A 47 -7.18 3.05 -0.38
C ILE A 47 -7.98 3.19 0.92
N ASP A 48 -9.23 2.75 0.87
CA ASP A 48 -10.10 2.79 2.04
C ASP A 48 -9.66 1.80 3.14
N ASP A 49 -10.14 2.05 4.36
CA ASP A 49 -9.78 1.27 5.55
C ASP A 49 -10.20 -0.20 5.46
N HIS A 50 -11.28 -0.49 4.73
CA HIS A 50 -11.77 -1.86 4.54
C HIS A 50 -10.79 -2.66 3.67
N PHE A 51 -10.40 -2.11 2.52
CA PHE A 51 -9.41 -2.72 1.65
C PHE A 51 -8.05 -2.85 2.35
N ARG A 52 -7.62 -1.83 3.10
CA ARG A 52 -6.38 -1.90 3.88
C ARG A 52 -6.36 -3.07 4.86
N GLY A 53 -7.48 -3.32 5.54
CA GLY A 53 -7.65 -4.47 6.42
C GLY A 53 -7.50 -5.80 5.67
N LEU A 54 -8.23 -5.96 4.56
CA LEU A 54 -8.14 -7.16 3.72
C LEU A 54 -6.74 -7.40 3.17
N TYR A 55 -6.06 -6.33 2.75
CA TYR A 55 -4.70 -6.40 2.22
C TYR A 55 -3.70 -6.76 3.32
N ALA A 56 -3.86 -6.25 4.55
CA ALA A 56 -3.04 -6.63 5.69
C ALA A 56 -3.20 -8.12 6.02
N ASP A 57 -4.43 -8.64 6.04
CA ASP A 57 -4.71 -10.06 6.28
C ASP A 57 -4.06 -10.95 5.21
N LEU A 58 -4.09 -10.54 3.94
CA LEU A 58 -3.40 -11.22 2.85
C LEU A 58 -1.89 -11.31 3.12
N TRP A 59 -1.25 -10.20 3.51
CA TRP A 59 0.17 -10.18 3.84
C TRP A 59 0.51 -11.06 5.06
N LEU A 60 -0.34 -11.07 6.09
CA LEU A 60 -0.16 -11.94 7.25
C LEU A 60 -0.26 -13.42 6.86
N ALA A 61 -1.19 -13.79 5.98
CA ALA A 61 -1.32 -15.14 5.45
C ALA A 61 -0.13 -15.56 4.56
N LEU A 62 0.53 -14.61 3.89
CA LEU A 62 1.76 -14.86 3.14
C LEU A 62 2.97 -15.05 4.06
N LEU A 63 3.09 -14.23 5.11
CA LEU A 63 4.20 -14.27 6.07
C LEU A 63 4.15 -15.50 6.99
N ALA A 64 2.95 -15.94 7.34
CA ALA A 64 2.69 -17.21 8.01
C ALA A 64 1.91 -18.10 7.05
N PRO A 65 2.59 -18.83 6.13
CA PRO A 65 1.97 -19.45 4.96
C PRO A 65 0.80 -20.34 5.34
N ASP A 66 -0.41 -19.83 5.12
CA ASP A 66 -1.69 -20.49 5.39
C ASP A 66 -2.49 -20.46 4.08
N PRO A 67 -2.51 -21.56 3.31
CA PRO A 67 -3.17 -21.60 2.00
C PRO A 67 -4.67 -21.28 2.05
N ASP A 68 -5.35 -21.64 3.15
CA ASP A 68 -6.77 -21.37 3.31
C ASP A 68 -7.01 -19.88 3.56
N LYS A 69 -6.23 -19.25 4.43
CA LYS A 69 -6.30 -17.79 4.63
C LYS A 69 -5.88 -17.02 3.40
N LEU A 70 -4.86 -17.46 2.68
CA LEU A 70 -4.43 -16.85 1.43
C LEU A 70 -5.58 -16.86 0.41
N ARG A 71 -6.24 -18.02 0.26
CA ARG A 71 -7.40 -18.16 -0.62
C ARG A 71 -8.52 -17.19 -0.20
N VAL A 72 -8.88 -17.16 1.08
CA VAL A 72 -9.93 -16.26 1.60
C VAL A 72 -9.57 -14.79 1.39
N GLY A 73 -8.33 -14.39 1.67
CA GLY A 73 -7.84 -13.03 1.46
C GLY A 73 -7.94 -12.61 0.00
N CYS A 74 -7.46 -13.45 -0.93
CA CYS A 74 -7.59 -13.21 -2.37
C CYS A 74 -9.05 -13.06 -2.82
N TYR A 75 -9.95 -13.95 -2.38
CA TYR A 75 -11.37 -13.85 -2.73
C TYR A 75 -12.01 -12.58 -2.17
N SER A 76 -11.70 -12.21 -0.93
CA SER A 76 -12.29 -11.05 -0.26
C SER A 76 -11.87 -9.74 -0.93
N ILE A 77 -10.63 -9.66 -1.43
CA ILE A 77 -10.12 -8.50 -2.18
C ILE A 77 -10.77 -8.40 -3.56
N LEU A 78 -10.90 -9.52 -4.29
CA LEU A 78 -11.43 -9.54 -5.65
C LEU A 78 -12.96 -9.41 -5.71
N TYR A 79 -13.65 -9.88 -4.68
CA TYR A 79 -15.11 -9.91 -4.59
C TYR A 79 -15.58 -9.37 -3.23
N PRO A 80 -15.50 -8.05 -3.01
CA PRO A 80 -15.98 -7.46 -1.77
C PRO A 80 -17.49 -7.73 -1.62
N PRO A 81 -17.98 -8.11 -0.44
CA PRO A 81 -19.39 -8.47 -0.24
C PRO A 81 -20.39 -7.34 -0.54
N PHE A 82 -19.93 -6.10 -0.75
CA PHE A 82 -20.77 -4.92 -0.94
C PHE A 82 -21.09 -4.54 -2.39
N TYR A 83 -20.55 -5.23 -3.41
CA TYR A 83 -20.83 -4.91 -4.83
C TYR A 83 -21.93 -5.76 -5.49
N ASN A 84 -22.71 -6.54 -4.72
CA ASN A 84 -23.84 -7.34 -5.23
C ASN A 84 -25.22 -6.67 -5.06
N LEU A 85 -25.30 -5.34 -5.00
CA LEU A 85 -26.56 -4.58 -4.82
C LEU A 85 -26.71 -3.37 -5.75
N LEU A 86 -26.21 -3.45 -6.98
CA LEU A 86 -26.61 -2.60 -8.10
C LEU A 86 -26.96 -3.45 -9.32
#